data_AF-A0A927P9Z3-F1
#
_entry.id   AF-A0A927P9Z3-F1
#
_cell.length_a   1.000
_cell.length_b   1.000
_cell.length_c   1.000
_cell.angle_alpha   90.00
_cell.angle_beta   90.00
_cell.angle_gamma   90.00
#
_symmetry.space_group_name_H-M   'P 1'
#
loop_
_entity.id
_entity.type
_entity.pdbx_description
1 polymer ?
#
loop_
_entity_poly.entity_id
_entity_poly.type
_entity_poly.pdbx_seq_one_letter_code
_entity_poly.pdbx_strand_id
1 'polypeptide(L)'
;MTTLEDLYYGNISPHERYIKRGSRVDKLVKLICKNEESLTATLTEQQKETFEKFKDCQSELSGLTERDAFRDGFILAVRIMVEAMEGLETVDDI
;
A
#
# COMPACT_ATOMS: atom_id res chain seq x y z
N MET A 1 1.90 -22.85 12.26
CA MET A 1 0.99 -22.50 11.17
C MET A 1 1.82 -22.19 9.96
N THR A 2 1.33 -22.55 8.78
CA THR A 2 1.95 -22.15 7.51
C THR A 2 1.47 -20.75 7.10
N THR A 3 2.20 -20.06 6.24
CA THR A 3 1.78 -18.75 5.69
C THR A 3 0.38 -18.80 5.07
N LEU A 4 0.00 -19.92 4.46
CA LEU A 4 -1.33 -20.12 3.87
C LEU A 4 -2.43 -20.26 4.92
N GLU A 5 -2.15 -20.96 6.03
CA GLU A 5 -3.08 -21.04 7.17
C GLU A 5 -3.24 -19.67 7.82
N ASP A 6 -2.15 -18.93 8.02
CA ASP A 6 -2.19 -17.59 8.60
C ASP A 6 -2.94 -16.60 7.70
N LEU A 7 -2.87 -16.75 6.38
CA LEU A 7 -3.68 -15.97 5.45
C LEU A 7 -5.16 -16.38 5.51
N TYR A 8 -5.47 -17.69 5.55
CA TYR A 8 -6.84 -18.21 5.61
C TYR A 8 -7.58 -17.78 6.88
N TYR A 9 -6.90 -17.81 8.03
CA TYR A 9 -7.47 -17.39 9.30
C TYR A 9 -7.40 -15.87 9.53
N GLY A 10 -6.80 -15.10 8.61
CA GLY A 10 -6.69 -13.65 8.73
C GLY A 10 -5.65 -13.18 9.76
N ASN A 11 -4.72 -14.04 10.16
CA ASN A 11 -3.58 -13.67 11.01
C ASN A 11 -2.60 -12.75 10.25
N ILE A 12 -2.56 -12.85 8.92
CA ILE A 12 -1.84 -11.94 8.04
C ILE A 12 -2.86 -11.14 7.24
N SER A 13 -2.83 -9.82 7.37
CA SER A 13 -3.56 -8.87 6.54
C SER A 13 -2.59 -8.17 5.59
N PRO A 14 -2.43 -8.64 4.33
CA PRO A 14 -1.39 -8.12 3.43
C PRO A 14 -1.58 -6.65 3.03
N HIS A 15 -2.81 -6.15 3.20
CA HIS A 15 -3.21 -4.77 2.93
C HIS A 15 -2.99 -3.85 4.14
N GLU A 16 -2.80 -4.40 5.34
CA GLU A 16 -2.53 -3.60 6.53
C GLU A 16 -1.08 -3.12 6.52
N ARG A 17 -0.92 -1.80 6.61
CA ARG A 17 0.39 -1.15 6.74
C ARG A 17 0.55 -0.58 8.13
N TYR A 18 1.44 -1.16 8.92
CA TYR A 18 1.83 -0.55 10.20
C TYR A 18 2.83 0.59 9.97
N ILE A 19 2.43 1.82 10.29
CA ILE A 19 3.34 2.96 10.26
C ILE A 19 4.12 3.00 11.57
N LYS A 20 5.40 2.63 11.50
CA LYS A 20 6.31 2.73 12.65
C LYS A 20 6.44 4.19 13.09
N ARG A 21 6.21 4.48 14.38
CA ARG A 21 6.41 5.82 14.95
C ARG A 21 7.84 6.31 14.73
N GLY A 22 7.99 7.58 14.36
CA GLY A 22 9.29 8.19 14.06
C GLY A 22 9.87 7.81 12.69
N SER A 23 9.22 6.91 11.94
CA SER A 23 9.61 6.61 10.56
C SER A 23 9.45 7.85 9.66
N ARG A 24 10.08 7.81 8.49
CA ARG A 24 9.89 8.84 7.46
C ARG A 24 8.42 8.98 7.07
N VAL A 25 7.68 7.87 7.02
CA VAL A 25 6.24 7.86 6.71
C VAL A 25 5.45 8.57 7.81
N ASP A 26 5.68 8.25 9.09
CA ASP A 26 5.04 8.94 10.23
C ASP A 26 5.26 10.46 10.21
N LYS A 27 6.49 10.89 9.90
CA LYS A 27 6.81 12.33 9.77
C LYS A 27 6.08 12.98 8.60
N LEU A 28 6.00 12.31 7.46
CA LEU A 28 5.28 12.81 6.29
C LEU A 28 3.77 12.90 6.55
N VAL A 29 3.17 11.89 7.18
CA VAL A 29 1.75 11.91 7.57
C VAL A 29 1.46 13.11 8.48
N LYS A 30 2.29 13.34 9.49
CA LYS A 30 2.16 14.52 10.37
C LYS A 30 2.25 15.84 9.61
N LEU A 31 3.15 15.94 8.63
CA LEU A 31 3.28 17.13 7.79
C LEU A 31 2.06 17.31 6.88
N ILE A 32 1.51 16.24 6.32
CA ILE A 32 0.28 16.26 5.52
C ILE A 32 -0.87 16.81 6.37
N CYS A 33 -1.10 16.25 7.57
CA CYS A 33 -2.17 16.72 8.46
C CYS A 33 -2.00 18.21 8.81
N LYS A 34 -0.78 18.64 9.18
CA LYS A 34 -0.51 20.05 9.51
C LYS A 34 -0.78 20.99 8.32
N ASN A 35 -0.35 20.59 7.12
CA ASN A 35 -0.56 21.39 5.92
C ASN A 35 -2.05 21.44 5.53
N GLU A 36 -2.76 20.32 5.68
CA GLU A 36 -4.20 20.21 5.42
C GLU A 36 -5.00 21.11 6.38
N GLU A 37 -4.69 21.06 7.68
CA GLU A 37 -5.32 21.93 8.69
C GLU A 37 -5.09 23.41 8.36
N SER A 38 -3.84 23.77 8.05
CA SER A 38 -3.49 25.14 7.69
C SER A 38 -4.19 25.61 6.42
N LEU A 39 -4.32 24.75 5.41
CA LEU A 39 -5.00 25.07 4.16
C LEU A 39 -6.49 25.23 4.41
N THR A 40 -7.13 24.25 5.06
CA THR A 40 -8.57 24.24 5.37
C THR A 40 -9.00 25.47 6.17
N ALA A 41 -8.15 25.99 7.06
CA ALA A 41 -8.43 27.22 7.81
C ALA A 41 -8.54 28.48 6.92
N THR A 42 -7.94 28.48 5.73
CA THR A 42 -7.95 29.62 4.78
C THR A 42 -9.04 29.52 3.72
N LEU A 43 -9.69 28.35 3.60
CA LEU A 43 -10.70 28.10 2.57
C LEU A 43 -12.08 28.62 2.98
N THR A 44 -12.85 29.06 1.99
CA THR A 44 -14.30 29.33 2.15
C THR A 44 -15.08 28.02 2.26
N GLU A 45 -16.33 28.06 2.72
CA GLU A 45 -17.17 26.84 2.85
C GLU A 45 -17.36 26.09 1.52
N GLN A 46 -17.56 26.81 0.41
CA GLN A 46 -17.68 26.18 -0.92
C GLN A 46 -16.36 25.52 -1.36
N GLN A 47 -15.22 26.14 -1.05
CA GLN A 47 -13.90 25.58 -1.35
C GLN A 47 -13.60 24.36 -0.48
N LYS A 48 -14.02 24.36 0.80
CA LYS A 48 -13.93 23.18 1.68
C LYS A 48 -14.72 22.01 1.12
N GLU A 49 -15.97 22.21 0.70
CA GLU A 49 -16.77 21.15 0.08
C GLU A 49 -16.08 20.56 -1.17
N THR A 50 -15.50 21.42 -2.01
CA THR A 50 -14.75 20.99 -3.20
C THR A 50 -13.48 20.23 -2.81
N PHE A 51 -12.78 20.68 -1.77
CA PHE A 51 -11.55 20.07 -1.29
C PHE A 51 -11.80 18.70 -0.62
N GLU A 52 -12.89 18.53 0.13
CA GLU A 52 -13.31 17.24 0.66
C GLU A 52 -13.59 16.24 -0.47
N LYS A 53 -14.38 16.64 -1.49
CA LYS A 53 -14.61 15.78 -2.67
C LYS A 53 -13.32 15.41 -3.39
N PHE A 54 -12.38 16.35 -3.49
CA PHE A 54 -11.06 16.07 -4.04
C PHE A 54 -10.29 15.02 -3.22
N LYS A 55 -10.27 15.15 -1.89
CA LYS A 55 -9.64 14.16 -1.00
C LYS A 55 -10.28 12.78 -1.13
N ASP A 56 -11.61 12.71 -1.21
CA ASP A 56 -12.33 11.45 -1.41
C ASP A 56 -11.91 10.78 -2.72
N CYS A 57 -11.94 11.51 -3.84
CA CYS A 57 -11.49 10.99 -5.14
C CYS A 57 -10.02 10.56 -5.13
N GLN A 58 -9.15 11.34 -4.48
CA GLN A 58 -7.72 11.01 -4.36
C GLN A 58 -7.51 9.75 -3.50
N SER A 59 -8.28 9.58 -2.43
CA SER A 59 -8.25 8.40 -1.56
C SER A 59 -8.69 7.15 -2.32
N GLU A 60 -9.79 7.23 -3.05
CA GLU A 60 -10.28 6.14 -3.89
C GLU A 60 -9.27 5.74 -4.97
N LEU A 61 -8.71 6.72 -5.70
CA LEU A 61 -7.66 6.48 -6.69
C LEU A 61 -6.43 5.82 -6.08
N SER A 62 -6.02 6.27 -4.88
CA SER A 62 -4.87 5.70 -4.17
C SER A 62 -5.16 4.24 -3.80
N GLY A 63 -6.35 3.93 -3.30
CA GLY A 63 -6.77 2.56 -2.98
C GLY A 63 -6.77 1.64 -4.22
N LEU A 64 -7.27 2.12 -5.36
CA LEU A 64 -7.21 1.35 -6.63
C LEU A 64 -5.77 1.10 -7.07
N THR A 65 -4.92 2.13 -7.00
CA THR A 65 -3.51 2.03 -7.39
C THR A 65 -2.73 1.08 -6.46
N GLU A 66 -2.97 1.15 -5.16
CA GLU A 66 -2.34 0.26 -4.17
C GLU A 66 -2.77 -1.20 -4.37
N ARG A 67 -4.05 -1.45 -4.65
CA ARG A 67 -4.57 -2.79 -4.97
C ARG A 67 -3.91 -3.34 -6.24
N ASP A 68 -3.81 -2.55 -7.29
CA ASP A 68 -3.24 -2.99 -8.57
C ASP A 68 -1.73 -3.25 -8.43
N ALA A 69 -1.02 -2.35 -7.73
CA ALA A 69 0.40 -2.54 -7.41
C ALA A 69 0.64 -3.80 -6.55
N PHE A 70 -0.25 -4.07 -5.59
CA PHE A 70 -0.21 -5.30 -4.80
C PHE A 70 -0.37 -6.53 -5.70
N ARG A 71 -1.43 -6.58 -6.53
CA ARG A 71 -1.67 -7.68 -7.47
C ARG A 71 -0.46 -7.92 -8.39
N ASP A 72 0.06 -6.86 -8.99
CA ASP A 72 1.17 -6.95 -9.93
C ASP A 72 2.47 -7.39 -9.24
N GLY A 73 2.69 -6.94 -7.99
CA GLY A 73 3.79 -7.40 -7.15
C GLY A 73 3.75 -8.91 -6.85
N PHE A 74 2.57 -9.47 -6.57
CA PHE A 74 2.42 -10.92 -6.35
C PHE A 74 2.67 -11.71 -7.64
N ILE A 75 2.13 -11.26 -8.77
CA ILE A 75 2.38 -11.90 -10.06
C ILE A 75 3.88 -11.91 -10.39
N LEU A 76 4.57 -10.78 -10.15
CA LEU A 76 6.00 -10.69 -10.35
C LEU A 76 6.77 -11.64 -9.43
N ALA A 77 6.41 -11.70 -8.15
CA ALA A 77 7.04 -12.60 -7.18
C ALA A 77 6.92 -14.08 -7.60
N VAL A 78 5.74 -14.52 -8.06
CA VAL A 78 5.53 -15.88 -8.54
C VAL A 78 6.36 -16.17 -9.79
N ARG A 79 6.42 -15.24 -10.75
CA ARG A 79 7.24 -15.40 -11.96
C ARG A 79 8.72 -15.59 -11.63
N ILE A 80 9.27 -14.76 -10.74
CA ILE A 80 10.66 -14.86 -10.27
C ILE A 80 10.90 -16.22 -9.59
N MET A 81 9.95 -16.68 -8.77
CA MET A 81 10.06 -17.97 -8.08
C MET A 81 10.09 -19.15 -9.05
N VAL A 82 9.20 -19.17 -10.05
CA VAL A 82 9.17 -20.21 -11.09
C VAL A 82 10.49 -20.24 -11.87
N GLU A 83 10.95 -19.09 -12.35
CA GLU A 83 12.21 -18.98 -13.09
C GLU A 83 13.42 -19.46 -12.26
N ALA A 84 13.46 -19.10 -10.97
CA ALA A 84 14.51 -19.55 -10.06
C ALA A 84 14.47 -21.08 -9.84
N MET A 85 13.29 -21.68 -9.72
CA MET A 85 13.14 -23.13 -9.55
C MET A 85 13.54 -23.90 -10.80
N GLU A 86 13.13 -23.44 -11.99
CA GLU A 86 13.56 -24.03 -13.27
C GLU A 86 15.08 -23.93 -13.45
N GLY A 87 15.70 -22.83 -13.03
CA GLY A 87 17.15 -22.67 -13.03
C GLY A 87 17.87 -23.62 -12.07
N LEU A 88 17.27 -23.95 -10.92
CA LEU A 88 17.82 -24.88 -9.94
C LEU A 88 17.78 -26.34 -10.42
N GLU A 89 16.71 -26.75 -11.11
CA GLU A 89 16.60 -28.11 -11.68
C GLU A 89 17.70 -28.42 -12.71
N THR A 90 18.30 -27.40 -13.35
CA THR A 90 19.40 -27.59 -14.32
C THR A 90 20.78 -27.84 -13.70
N VAL A 91 20.94 -27.69 -12.38
CA VAL A 91 22.24 -27.78 -11.69
C VAL A 91 22.45 -29.14 -11.02
N ASP A 92 21.38 -29.89 -10.73
CA ASP A 92 21.46 -31.21 -10.08
C ASP A 92 21.79 -32.37 -11.04
N ASP A 93 21.94 -32.09 -12.35
CA ASP A 93 22.28 -33.07 -13.40
C ASP A 93 23.77 -33.03 -13.85
N ILE A 94 24.69 -32.44 -13.08
CA ILE A 94 26.15 -32.43 -13.36
C ILE A 94 26.97 -33.04 -12.22
#